data_AF-A0A2V6M645-F1
#
_entry.id   AF-A0A2V6M645-F1
#
_cell.length_a   1.000
_cell.length_b   1.000
_cell.length_c   1.000
_cell.angle_alpha   90.00
_cell.angle_beta   90.00
_cell.angle_gamma   90.00
#
_symmetry.space_group_name_H-M   'P 1'
#
loop_
_entity.id
_entity.type
_entity.pdbx_description
1 polymer ?
#
loop_
_entity_poly.entity_id
_entity_poly.type
_entity_poly.pdbx_seq_one_letter_code
_entity_poly.pdbx_strand_id
1 'polypeptide(L)'
;MKSFTDLFIKRPVLALVVSFVILIAGLQALKTINVRQYPRSDIAAITVSTVYVGADAELVRGFITTPLERAIAAADGIDYLQSQSKQGSSLITARLKLNYDANKALSDISSKVDAIRRDLPPEAEIPVINIEAADSRFASAYLSFTSDILQPNEVTDYLVRLVQPRLTAL
;
A
#
# COMPACT_ATOMS: atom_id res chain seq x y z
N MET A 1 5.55 -23.95 -53.31
CA MET A 1 5.76 -23.08 -52.14
C MET A 1 7.02 -23.53 -51.41
N LYS A 2 8.07 -22.70 -51.31
CA LYS A 2 9.22 -23.05 -50.46
C LYS A 2 8.80 -22.85 -49.00
N SER A 3 8.91 -23.89 -48.19
CA SER A 3 8.61 -23.85 -46.75
C SER A 3 9.62 -22.96 -46.02
N PHE A 4 9.18 -22.18 -45.03
CA PHE A 4 10.04 -21.32 -44.20
C PHE A 4 11.20 -22.09 -43.54
N THR A 5 10.95 -23.35 -43.19
CA THR A 5 11.95 -24.27 -42.60
C THR A 5 13.12 -24.55 -43.53
N ASP A 6 12.90 -24.48 -44.85
CA ASP A 6 13.89 -24.81 -45.88
C ASP A 6 15.07 -23.80 -45.90
N LEU A 7 14.86 -22.57 -45.39
CA LEU A 7 15.88 -21.55 -45.21
C LEU A 7 16.88 -21.92 -44.10
N PHE A 8 16.38 -22.49 -42.99
CA PHE A 8 17.21 -22.91 -41.86
C PHE A 8 18.01 -24.18 -42.18
N ILE A 9 17.47 -25.06 -43.02
CA ILE A 9 18.17 -26.27 -43.50
C ILE A 9 19.32 -25.91 -44.45
N LYS A 10 19.10 -24.97 -45.37
CA LYS A 10 20.12 -24.56 -46.36
C LYS A 10 21.20 -23.64 -45.79
N ARG A 11 20.94 -22.97 -44.67
CA ARG A 11 21.89 -22.06 -43.99
C ARG A 11 21.97 -22.38 -42.48
N PRO A 12 22.68 -23.45 -42.08
CA PRO A 12 22.75 -23.90 -40.69
C PRO A 12 23.36 -22.85 -39.74
N VAL A 13 24.26 -22.00 -40.24
CA VAL A 13 24.84 -20.88 -39.46
C VAL A 13 23.76 -19.89 -39.02
N LEU A 14 22.75 -19.64 -39.86
CA LEU A 14 21.65 -18.71 -39.55
C LEU A 14 20.78 -19.24 -38.41
N ALA A 15 20.49 -20.55 -38.42
CA ALA A 15 19.78 -21.21 -37.32
C ALA A 15 20.55 -21.11 -36.00
N LEU A 16 21.87 -21.26 -36.06
CA LEU A 16 22.76 -21.22 -34.90
C LEU A 16 22.83 -19.81 -34.28
N VAL A 17 22.88 -18.77 -35.11
CA VAL A 17 22.82 -17.37 -34.66
C VAL A 17 21.48 -17.06 -33.98
N VAL A 18 20.35 -17.45 -34.58
CA VAL A 18 19.02 -17.23 -33.98
C VAL A 18 18.91 -17.95 -32.63
N SER A 19 19.42 -19.18 -32.54
CA SER A 19 19.47 -19.92 -31.27
C SER A 19 20.30 -19.20 -30.21
N PHE A 20 21.48 -18.68 -30.58
CA PHE A 20 22.31 -17.89 -29.65
C PHE A 20 21.63 -16.60 -29.20
N VAL A 21 20.92 -15.89 -30.09
CA VAL A 21 20.16 -14.69 -29.73
C VAL A 21 19.09 -15.03 -28.69
N ILE A 22 18.35 -16.12 -28.87
CA ILE A 22 17.35 -16.60 -27.91
C ILE A 22 18.01 -16.95 -26.57
N LEU A 23 19.16 -17.63 -26.60
CA LEU A 23 19.88 -18.05 -25.40
C LEU A 23 20.39 -16.85 -24.60
N ILE A 24 20.99 -15.86 -25.28
CA ILE A 24 21.45 -14.60 -24.66
C ILE A 24 20.27 -13.82 -24.08
N ALA A 25 19.16 -13.72 -24.81
CA ALA A 25 17.94 -13.06 -24.32
C ALA A 25 17.37 -13.76 -23.08
N GLY A 26 17.35 -15.10 -23.07
CA GLY A 26 16.93 -15.89 -21.91
C GLY A 26 17.85 -15.69 -20.72
N LEU A 27 19.17 -15.68 -20.93
CA LEU A 27 20.16 -15.48 -19.86
C LEU A 27 20.10 -14.07 -19.27
N GLN A 28 19.75 -13.07 -20.08
CA GLN A 28 19.49 -11.71 -19.61
C GLN A 28 18.17 -11.64 -18.83
N ALA A 29 17.10 -12.27 -19.32
CA ALA A 29 15.81 -12.30 -18.63
C ALA A 29 15.92 -12.90 -17.22
N LEU A 30 16.71 -13.97 -17.04
CA LEU A 30 16.97 -14.59 -15.73
C LEU A 30 17.57 -13.62 -14.70
N LYS A 31 18.40 -12.66 -15.14
CA LYS A 31 19.02 -11.67 -14.25
C LYS A 31 18.17 -10.43 -14.03
N THR A 32 17.24 -10.14 -14.94
CA THR A 32 16.51 -8.85 -14.98
C THR A 32 15.10 -8.97 -14.42
N ILE A 33 14.49 -10.16 -14.45
CA ILE A 33 13.14 -10.36 -13.91
C ILE A 33 13.18 -10.33 -12.38
N ASN A 34 12.29 -9.51 -11.81
CA ASN A 34 12.09 -9.44 -10.37
C ASN A 34 11.36 -10.70 -9.88
N VAL A 35 11.96 -11.43 -8.94
CA VAL A 35 11.36 -12.61 -8.33
C VAL A 35 10.37 -12.18 -7.26
N ARG A 36 9.10 -12.58 -7.42
CA ARG A 36 8.03 -12.29 -6.46
C ARG A 36 7.31 -13.57 -6.07
N GLN A 37 6.89 -13.66 -4.82
CA GLN A 37 6.11 -14.81 -4.32
C GLN A 37 4.68 -14.81 -4.88
N TYR A 38 4.08 -13.62 -5.01
CA TYR A 38 2.75 -13.40 -5.58
C TYR A 38 2.79 -12.33 -6.67
N PRO A 39 1.89 -12.39 -7.66
CA PRO A 39 1.70 -11.27 -8.57
C PRO A 39 1.27 -10.03 -7.79
N ARG A 40 1.61 -8.85 -8.29
CA ARG A 40 1.19 -7.59 -7.66
C ARG A 40 -0.34 -7.56 -7.61
N SER A 41 -0.88 -7.37 -6.41
CA SER A 41 -2.31 -7.17 -6.21
C SER A 41 -2.58 -5.67 -6.20
N ASP A 42 -3.32 -5.18 -7.20
CA ASP A 42 -3.67 -3.76 -7.33
C ASP A 42 -4.90 -3.37 -6.47
N ILE A 43 -5.28 -4.21 -5.50
CA ILE A 43 -6.34 -3.88 -4.54
C ILE A 43 -5.75 -2.96 -3.47
N ALA A 44 -5.84 -1.65 -3.71
CA ALA A 44 -5.46 -0.64 -2.74
C ALA A 44 -6.63 -0.33 -1.79
N ALA A 45 -6.32 -0.17 -0.51
CA ALA A 45 -7.23 0.37 0.48
C ALA A 45 -6.66 1.71 0.98
N ILE A 46 -7.54 2.65 1.31
CA ILE A 46 -7.17 3.90 1.97
C ILE A 46 -7.76 3.86 3.36
N THR A 47 -6.92 4.05 4.37
CA THR A 47 -7.33 4.10 5.77
C THR A 47 -7.31 5.53 6.26
N VAL A 48 -8.44 5.95 6.84
CA VAL A 48 -8.63 7.23 7.50
C VAL A 48 -8.80 6.94 8.98
N SER A 49 -7.81 7.33 9.78
CA SER A 49 -7.83 7.19 11.23
C SER A 49 -8.05 8.54 11.86
N THR A 50 -9.02 8.64 12.78
CA THR A 50 -9.30 9.86 13.52
C THR A 50 -9.42 9.53 14.99
N VAL A 51 -8.68 10.26 15.82
CA VAL A 51 -8.68 10.09 17.28
C VAL A 51 -9.63 11.11 17.89
N TYR A 52 -10.52 10.67 18.77
CA TYR A 52 -11.39 11.54 19.57
C TYR A 52 -11.34 11.10 21.03
N VAL A 53 -10.36 11.63 21.76
CA VAL A 53 -10.00 11.18 23.11
C VAL A 53 -11.16 11.40 24.09
N GLY A 54 -11.45 10.38 24.92
CA GLY A 54 -12.47 10.48 25.96
C GLY A 54 -13.91 10.23 25.50
N ALA A 55 -14.14 9.96 24.22
CA ALA A 55 -15.47 9.65 23.69
C ALA A 55 -15.75 8.13 23.63
N ASP A 56 -16.98 7.75 23.97
CA ASP A 56 -17.48 6.38 23.80
C ASP A 56 -17.65 6.02 22.32
N ALA A 57 -17.62 4.74 22.00
CA ALA A 57 -17.71 4.25 20.62
C ALA A 57 -18.97 4.73 19.87
N GLU A 58 -20.10 4.91 20.57
CA GLU A 58 -21.34 5.41 19.98
C GLU A 58 -21.25 6.91 19.64
N LEU A 59 -20.62 7.70 20.51
CA LEU A 59 -20.39 9.13 20.27
C LEU A 59 -19.41 9.32 19.11
N VAL A 60 -18.32 8.55 19.10
CA VAL A 60 -17.37 8.54 17.98
C VAL A 60 -18.08 8.18 16.68
N ARG A 61 -18.96 7.16 16.70
CA ARG A 61 -19.71 6.78 15.51
C ARG A 61 -20.58 7.92 14.99
N GLY A 62 -21.37 8.53 15.87
CA GLY A 62 -22.33 9.57 15.49
C GLY A 62 -21.67 10.87 15.02
N PHE A 63 -20.64 11.34 15.73
CA PHE A 63 -20.04 12.66 15.50
C PHE A 63 -18.80 12.64 14.59
N ILE A 64 -18.12 11.51 14.46
CA ILE A 64 -16.88 11.39 13.66
C ILE A 64 -17.09 10.44 12.50
N THR A 65 -17.41 9.17 12.78
CA THR A 65 -17.41 8.11 11.77
C THR A 65 -18.47 8.36 10.70
N THR A 66 -19.73 8.62 11.07
CA THR A 66 -20.83 8.78 10.11
C THR A 66 -20.68 10.01 9.19
N PRO A 67 -20.31 11.21 9.70
CA PRO A 67 -20.03 12.35 8.84
C PRO A 67 -18.87 12.09 7.87
N LEU A 68 -17.77 11.52 8.37
CA LEU A 68 -16.61 11.17 7.55
C LEU A 68 -16.96 10.13 6.47
N GLU A 69 -17.68 9.07 6.84
CA GLU A 69 -18.10 8.02 5.91
C GLU A 69 -18.93 8.60 4.76
N ARG A 70 -19.89 9.50 5.06
CA ARG A 70 -20.71 10.14 4.03
C ARG A 70 -19.91 11.03 3.08
N ALA A 71 -18.94 11.77 3.60
CA ALA A 71 -18.08 12.62 2.76
C ALA A 71 -17.15 11.78 1.88
N ILE A 72 -16.56 10.72 2.46
CA ILE A 72 -15.66 9.81 1.75
C ILE A 72 -16.44 9.01 0.69
N ALA A 73 -17.69 8.60 0.97
CA ALA A 73 -18.53 7.89 0.00
C ALA A 73 -18.82 8.68 -1.29
N ALA A 74 -18.67 10.01 -1.26
CA ALA A 74 -18.82 10.87 -2.43
C ALA A 74 -17.53 10.98 -3.27
N ALA A 75 -16.42 10.36 -2.86
CA ALA A 75 -15.18 10.33 -3.61
C ALA A 75 -15.20 9.26 -4.72
N ASP A 76 -14.48 9.52 -5.80
CA ASP A 76 -14.45 8.64 -6.96
C ASP A 76 -13.55 7.41 -6.75
N GLY A 77 -13.96 6.28 -7.33
CA GLY A 77 -13.14 5.07 -7.38
C GLY A 77 -13.23 4.15 -6.17
N ILE A 78 -14.13 4.45 -5.23
CA ILE A 78 -14.44 3.57 -4.10
C ILE A 78 -15.37 2.43 -4.56
N ASP A 79 -15.04 1.21 -4.16
CA ASP A 79 -15.88 0.03 -4.33
C ASP A 79 -16.81 -0.14 -3.12
N TYR A 80 -16.23 -0.15 -1.91
CA TYR A 80 -17.00 -0.19 -0.67
C TYR A 80 -16.23 0.43 0.51
N LEU A 81 -16.98 0.82 1.53
CA LEU A 81 -16.48 1.41 2.76
C LEU A 81 -16.71 0.45 3.93
N GLN A 82 -15.73 0.40 4.83
CA GLN A 82 -15.85 -0.32 6.09
C GLN A 82 -15.37 0.60 7.21
N SER A 83 -16.26 0.90 8.15
CA SER A 83 -15.96 1.72 9.31
C SER A 83 -15.95 0.88 10.60
N GLN A 84 -15.00 1.16 11.48
CA GLN A 84 -14.94 0.59 12.81
C GLN A 84 -14.70 1.71 13.83
N SER A 85 -15.68 1.94 14.69
CA SER A 85 -15.58 2.89 15.80
C SER A 85 -15.24 2.13 17.08
N LYS A 86 -14.20 2.58 17.77
CA LYS A 86 -13.81 2.12 19.10
C LYS A 86 -13.84 3.30 20.06
N GLN A 87 -13.76 3.03 21.35
CA GLN A 87 -13.58 4.09 22.34
C GLN A 87 -12.33 4.91 21.98
N GLY A 88 -12.47 6.23 21.92
CA GLY A 88 -11.37 7.12 21.62
C GLY A 88 -10.92 7.22 20.16
N SER A 89 -11.41 6.37 19.24
CA SER A 89 -10.87 6.30 17.87
C SER A 89 -11.86 5.78 16.82
N SER A 90 -11.76 6.32 15.61
CA SER A 90 -12.51 5.90 14.43
C SER A 90 -11.53 5.46 13.34
N LEU A 91 -11.75 4.27 12.79
CA LEU A 91 -11.02 3.76 11.63
C LEU A 91 -11.99 3.55 10.46
N ILE A 92 -11.75 4.23 9.35
CA ILE A 92 -12.52 4.07 8.12
C ILE A 92 -11.60 3.52 7.04
N THR A 93 -11.98 2.41 6.44
CA THR A 93 -11.25 1.75 5.36
C THR A 93 -12.06 1.84 4.08
N ALA A 94 -11.59 2.65 3.13
CA ALA A 94 -12.14 2.75 1.78
C ALA A 94 -11.41 1.76 0.88
N ARG A 95 -12.12 0.75 0.35
CA ARG A 95 -11.56 -0.15 -0.66
C ARG A 95 -11.80 0.42 -2.04
N LEU A 96 -10.75 0.48 -2.85
CA LEU A 96 -10.82 1.01 -4.20
C LEU A 96 -11.20 -0.08 -5.20
N LYS A 97 -11.79 0.35 -6.32
CA LYS A 97 -12.04 -0.51 -7.47
C LYS A 97 -10.72 -0.98 -8.07
N LEU A 98 -10.74 -2.18 -8.67
CA LEU A 98 -9.57 -2.75 -9.34
C LEU A 98 -9.07 -1.80 -10.44
N ASN A 99 -7.76 -1.59 -10.50
CA ASN A 99 -7.08 -0.68 -11.44
C ASN A 99 -7.39 0.82 -11.26
N TYR A 100 -7.98 1.24 -10.13
CA TYR A 100 -8.11 2.67 -9.83
C TYR A 100 -6.80 3.24 -9.26
N ASP A 101 -6.47 4.48 -9.61
CA ASP A 101 -5.28 5.15 -9.12
C ASP A 101 -5.43 5.53 -7.63
N ALA A 102 -4.64 4.87 -6.77
CA ALA A 102 -4.64 5.09 -5.34
C ALA A 102 -4.21 6.51 -4.94
N ASN A 103 -3.32 7.15 -5.70
CA ASN A 103 -2.88 8.53 -5.41
C ASN A 103 -3.99 9.53 -5.75
N LYS A 104 -4.72 9.27 -6.85
CA LYS A 104 -5.88 10.08 -7.22
C LYS A 104 -7.00 9.93 -6.19
N ALA A 105 -7.30 8.70 -5.77
CA ALA A 105 -8.24 8.45 -4.69
C ALA A 105 -7.83 9.13 -3.38
N LEU A 106 -6.55 9.06 -3.00
CA LEU A 106 -6.03 9.70 -1.80
C LEU A 106 -6.27 11.22 -1.83
N SER A 107 -5.98 11.86 -2.96
CA SER A 107 -6.14 13.30 -3.13
C SER A 107 -7.60 13.72 -3.06
N ASP A 108 -8.50 12.95 -3.67
CA ASP A 108 -9.94 13.21 -3.64
C ASP A 108 -10.50 12.99 -2.23
N ILE A 109 -10.21 11.85 -1.60
CA ILE A 109 -10.61 11.55 -0.22
C ILE A 109 -10.09 12.62 0.75
N SER A 110 -8.83 13.02 0.65
CA SER A 110 -8.26 14.10 1.48
C SER A 110 -9.06 15.39 1.31
N SER A 111 -9.38 15.76 0.06
CA SER A 111 -10.15 16.97 -0.22
C SER A 111 -11.57 16.91 0.36
N LYS A 112 -12.23 15.74 0.30
CA LYS A 112 -13.56 15.53 0.90
C LYS A 112 -13.52 15.57 2.43
N VAL A 113 -12.52 14.94 3.04
CA VAL A 113 -12.31 14.95 4.50
C VAL A 113 -12.02 16.36 4.99
N ASP A 114 -11.16 17.10 4.29
CA ASP A 114 -10.84 18.48 4.62
C ASP A 114 -12.05 19.43 4.50
N ALA A 115 -12.96 19.17 3.57
CA ALA A 115 -14.18 19.97 3.39
C ALA A 115 -15.13 19.90 4.60
N ILE A 116 -15.25 18.72 5.22
CA ILE A 116 -16.12 18.51 6.40
C ILE A 116 -15.37 18.61 7.73
N ARG A 117 -14.06 18.92 7.71
CA ARG A 117 -13.25 19.05 8.92
C ARG A 117 -13.79 20.09 9.90
N ARG A 118 -14.49 21.12 9.40
CA ARG A 118 -15.14 22.15 10.22
C ARG A 118 -16.39 21.66 10.96
N ASP A 119 -16.99 20.57 10.48
CA ASP A 119 -18.19 19.98 11.09
C ASP A 119 -17.82 18.95 12.17
N LEU A 120 -16.52 18.59 12.28
CA LEU A 120 -16.01 17.73 13.34
C LEU A 120 -15.89 18.50 14.66
N PRO A 121 -16.08 17.84 15.81
CA PRO A 121 -15.83 18.42 17.13
C PRO A 121 -14.40 18.99 17.23
N PRO A 122 -14.22 20.13 17.93
CA PRO A 122 -12.91 20.77 18.07
C PRO A 122 -11.91 19.92 18.88
N GLU A 123 -12.40 18.95 19.64
CA GLU A 123 -11.63 18.00 20.44
C GLU A 123 -11.10 16.81 19.63
N ALA A 124 -11.54 16.65 18.37
CA ALA A 124 -11.06 15.59 17.49
C ALA A 124 -9.70 15.96 16.87
N GLU A 125 -8.80 14.98 16.81
CA GLU A 125 -7.51 15.15 16.14
C GLU A 125 -7.67 15.20 14.63
N ILE A 126 -6.63 15.69 13.95
CA ILE A 126 -6.57 15.73 12.49
C ILE A 126 -6.62 14.30 11.95
N PRO A 127 -7.55 13.96 11.05
CA PRO A 127 -7.59 12.66 10.42
C PRO A 127 -6.26 12.35 9.71
N VAL A 128 -5.67 11.20 10.04
CA VAL A 128 -4.49 10.68 9.35
C VAL A 128 -4.97 9.77 8.22
N ILE A 129 -4.57 10.08 6.99
CA ILE A 129 -4.97 9.35 5.79
C ILE A 129 -3.74 8.63 5.23
N ASN A 130 -3.80 7.31 5.17
CA ASN A 130 -2.72 6.48 4.66
C ASN A 130 -3.22 5.55 3.55
N ILE A 131 -2.34 5.28 2.58
CA ILE A 131 -2.57 4.25 1.57
C ILE A 131 -2.06 2.92 2.14
N GLU A 132 -2.95 1.94 2.25
CA GLU A 132 -2.62 0.55 2.52
C GLU A 132 -2.65 -0.25 1.22
N ALA A 133 -1.47 -0.61 0.73
CA ALA A 133 -1.37 -1.56 -0.37
C ALA A 133 -1.73 -2.98 0.11
N ALA A 134 -2.27 -3.82 -0.77
CA ALA A 134 -2.49 -5.24 -0.45
C ALA A 134 -1.21 -5.92 0.08
N ASP A 135 -0.05 -5.52 -0.45
CA ASP A 135 1.26 -6.07 -0.08
C ASP A 135 1.72 -5.61 1.32
N SER A 136 1.24 -4.48 1.85
CA SER A 136 1.68 -3.96 3.16
C SER A 136 1.00 -4.62 4.36
N ARG A 137 0.00 -5.49 4.12
CA ARG A 137 -0.69 -6.23 5.19
C ARG A 137 0.15 -7.37 5.77
N PHE A 138 1.15 -7.84 5.02
CA PHE A 138 2.05 -8.89 5.46
C PHE A 138 3.40 -8.26 5.79
N ALA A 139 3.83 -8.40 7.04
CA ALA A 139 5.18 -7.99 7.43
C ALA A 139 6.19 -8.88 6.68
N SER A 140 7.03 -8.26 5.84
CA SER A 140 8.07 -8.99 5.08
C SER A 140 9.10 -9.65 6.00
N ALA A 141 9.42 -9.04 7.14
CA ALA A 141 10.32 -9.57 8.14
C ALA A 141 10.00 -8.97 9.53
N TYR A 142 10.28 -9.74 10.58
CA TYR A 142 10.31 -9.25 11.95
C TYR A 142 11.76 -9.19 12.41
N LEU A 143 12.18 -8.03 12.92
CA LEU A 143 13.50 -7.84 13.49
C LEU A 143 13.36 -7.64 15.00
N SER A 144 14.04 -8.46 15.78
CA SER A 144 14.16 -8.27 17.22
C SER A 144 15.55 -7.74 17.55
N PHE A 145 15.62 -6.84 18.52
CA PHE A 145 16.86 -6.25 19.00
C PHE A 145 16.96 -6.49 20.50
N THR A 146 18.12 -6.97 20.94
CA THR A 146 18.43 -7.18 22.34
C THR A 146 19.77 -6.52 22.64
N SER A 147 19.93 -5.99 23.85
CA SER A 147 21.16 -5.35 24.31
C SER A 147 21.42 -5.76 25.75
N ASP A 148 22.68 -6.09 26.05
CA ASP A 148 23.13 -6.41 27.41
C ASP A 148 23.55 -5.15 28.20
N ILE A 149 23.66 -4.00 27.52
CA ILE A 149 24.13 -2.71 28.08
C ILE A 149 23.04 -1.65 28.17
N LEU A 150 22.10 -1.62 27.22
CA LEU A 150 21.01 -0.64 27.19
C LEU A 150 19.76 -1.22 27.84
N GLN A 151 19.06 -0.41 28.61
CA GLN A 151 17.76 -0.81 29.13
C GLN A 151 16.72 -0.92 27.99
N PRO A 152 15.66 -1.73 28.13
CA PRO A 152 14.68 -1.95 27.06
C PRO A 152 14.03 -0.68 26.49
N ASN A 153 13.82 0.34 27.32
CA ASN A 153 13.32 1.65 26.91
C ASN A 153 14.33 2.44 26.07
N GLU A 154 15.62 2.39 26.43
CA GLU A 154 16.70 3.06 25.70
C GLU A 154 16.95 2.38 24.35
N VAL A 155 16.83 1.04 24.29
CA VAL A 155 16.84 0.29 23.02
C VAL A 155 15.69 0.77 22.14
N THR A 156 14.48 0.91 22.69
CA THR A 156 13.30 1.37 21.93
C THR A 156 13.51 2.80 21.39
N ASP A 157 14.01 3.72 22.21
CA ASP A 157 14.32 5.10 21.77
C ASP A 157 15.35 5.11 20.64
N TYR A 158 16.43 4.33 20.79
CA TYR A 158 17.46 4.22 19.76
C TYR A 158 16.90 3.68 18.44
N LEU A 159 16.07 2.64 18.50
CA LEU A 159 15.45 2.04 17.32
C LEU A 159 14.52 3.01 16.60
N VAL A 160 13.63 3.68 17.33
CA VAL A 160 12.65 4.61 16.75
C VAL A 160 13.35 5.84 16.17
N ARG A 161 14.38 6.37 16.83
CA ARG A 161 15.03 7.62 16.42
C ARG A 161 16.06 7.45 15.29
N LEU A 162 16.86 6.38 15.32
CA LEU A 162 17.97 6.19 14.36
C LEU A 162 17.72 5.08 13.35
N VAL A 163 17.19 3.93 13.78
CA VAL A 163 17.13 2.73 12.94
C VAL A 163 15.90 2.76 12.03
N GLN A 164 14.72 3.03 12.58
CA GLN A 164 13.46 3.05 11.83
C GLN A 164 13.50 4.01 10.63
N PRO A 165 13.93 5.29 10.75
CA PRO A 165 13.95 6.21 9.61
C PRO A 165 14.92 5.77 8.50
N ARG A 166 16.03 5.13 8.87
CA ARG A 166 17.02 4.62 7.91
C ARG A 166 16.49 3.42 7.13
N LEU A 167 15.69 2.57 7.79
CA LEU A 167 15.07 1.41 7.14
C LEU A 167 13.88 1.82 6.26
N THR A 168 13.09 2.81 6.67
CA THR A 168 11.95 3.31 5.87
C THR A 168 12.39 4.10 4.63
N ALA A 169 13.61 4.64 4.62
CA ALA A 169 14.15 5.39 3.49
C ALA A 169 14.77 4.53 2.37
N LEU A 170 14.94 3.22 2.59
CA LEU A 170 15.46 2.26 1.61
C LEU A 170 14.34 1.75 0.69
#